data_AF-A0AAV5IK22-F1
#
_entry.id   AF-A0AAV5IK22-F1
#
_cell.length_a   1.000
_cell.length_b   1.000
_cell.length_c   1.000
_cell.angle_alpha   90.00
_cell.angle_beta   90.00
_cell.angle_gamma   90.00
#
_symmetry.space_group_name_H-M   'P 1'
#
loop_
_entity.id
_entity.type
_entity.pdbx_description
1 polymer ?
#
loop_
_entity_poly.entity_id
_entity_poly.type
_entity_poly.pdbx_seq_one_letter_code
_entity_poly.pdbx_strand_id
1 'polypeptide(L)'
;MMSRVQHENLVQFIGACKDPLMVIVTELLPGMSLRKYLISIRPNLLDLHVALNYALDIARAMECLHANGIIHRDLKPDNLLLTANHKAVKLADFGLAREESVTEMMTAETGTYRWMAPELYSTVTLRQGEKKHYNNKVDVYSFGIVLWELLTNRMPFEGMSNLQAAYAAAFKQERPTLPEDTSPNLAFIIQSCWVEDPNLRPSFSQIIRMLNEVLFSLLPPSSSIAESETNEAAQTSNGTVTELSVVRTKGKFAFLRQLFAKRAKN
;
A
#
# COMPACT_ATOMS: atom_id res chain seq x y z
N MET A 1 -18.47 12.12 -7.11
CA MET A 1 -17.43 11.26 -6.51
C MET A 1 -16.43 12.07 -5.69
N MET A 2 -15.53 12.84 -6.31
CA MET A 2 -14.44 13.55 -5.60
C MET A 2 -14.90 14.53 -4.50
N SER A 3 -16.04 15.21 -4.65
CA SER A 3 -16.56 16.14 -3.63
C SER A 3 -17.12 15.46 -2.36
N ARG A 4 -17.35 14.14 -2.39
CA ARG A 4 -17.95 13.38 -1.28
C ARG A 4 -16.91 12.71 -0.37
N VAL A 5 -15.64 12.71 -0.78
CA VAL A 5 -14.57 12.02 -0.06
C VAL A 5 -13.60 13.06 0.47
N GLN A 6 -13.35 13.04 1.78
CA GLN A 6 -12.39 13.90 2.44
C GLN A 6 -11.54 13.07 3.39
N HIS A 7 -10.23 13.22 3.30
CA HIS A 7 -9.27 12.52 4.14
C HIS A 7 -7.95 13.31 4.13
N GLU A 8 -7.19 13.28 5.23
CA GLU A 8 -5.93 14.04 5.34
C GLU A 8 -4.88 13.64 4.29
N ASN A 9 -4.85 12.36 3.92
CA ASN A 9 -3.96 11.81 2.90
C ASN A 9 -4.57 11.80 1.48
N LEU A 10 -5.69 12.48 1.23
CA LEU A 10 -6.22 12.71 -0.12
C LEU A 10 -6.04 14.18 -0.48
N VAL A 11 -5.66 14.45 -1.73
CA VAL A 11 -5.66 15.81 -2.25
C VAL A 11 -7.09 16.35 -2.26
N GLN A 12 -7.31 17.45 -1.54
CA GLN A 12 -8.61 18.08 -1.43
C GLN A 12 -9.08 18.60 -2.78
N PHE A 13 -10.24 18.09 -3.22
CA PHE A 13 -10.98 18.65 -4.34
C PHE A 13 -11.66 19.95 -3.90
N ILE A 14 -11.41 21.04 -4.62
CA ILE A 14 -12.01 22.36 -4.36
C ILE A 14 -13.21 22.58 -5.28
N GLY A 15 -13.08 22.23 -6.56
CA GLY A 15 -14.14 22.45 -7.54
C GLY A 15 -13.75 21.98 -8.94
N ALA A 16 -14.69 22.13 -9.87
CA ALA A 16 -14.43 21.87 -11.29
C ALA A 16 -15.12 22.94 -12.12
N CYS A 17 -14.45 23.36 -13.20
CA CYS A 17 -15.04 24.17 -14.25
C CYS A 17 -15.21 23.29 -15.49
N LYS A 18 -16.30 23.46 -16.23
CA LYS A 18 -16.58 22.68 -17.45
C LYS A 18 -16.34 23.49 -18.73
N ASP A 19 -16.45 24.82 -18.66
CA ASP A 19 -16.41 25.73 -19.81
C ASP A 19 -15.33 26.81 -19.61
N PRO A 20 -14.51 27.14 -20.63
CA PRO A 20 -14.45 26.57 -21.99
C PRO A 20 -13.68 25.24 -22.08
N LEU A 21 -12.99 24.85 -21.01
CA LEU A 21 -12.25 23.59 -20.87
C LEU A 21 -12.60 22.94 -19.54
N MET A 22 -12.65 21.62 -19.51
CA MET A 22 -12.82 20.88 -18.27
C MET A 22 -11.56 21.01 -17.41
N VAL A 23 -11.67 21.71 -16.28
CA VAL A 23 -10.58 21.94 -15.32
C VAL A 23 -11.02 21.45 -13.96
N ILE A 24 -10.13 20.70 -13.29
CA ILE A 24 -10.29 20.28 -11.91
C ILE A 24 -9.40 21.18 -11.04
N VAL A 25 -9.98 21.75 -9.99
CA VAL A 25 -9.28 22.59 -9.02
C VAL A 25 -9.12 21.81 -7.73
N THR A 26 -7.89 21.67 -7.27
CA THR A 26 -7.53 20.99 -6.02
C THR A 26 -6.70 21.90 -5.11
N GLU A 27 -6.47 21.48 -3.87
CA GLU A 27 -5.43 22.11 -3.03
C GLU A 27 -4.07 22.07 -3.76
N LEU A 28 -3.27 23.12 -3.53
CA LEU A 28 -1.91 23.18 -4.01
C LEU A 28 -0.98 22.53 -3.00
N LEU A 29 -0.33 21.44 -3.39
CA LEU A 29 0.80 20.88 -2.65
C LEU A 29 2.10 21.39 -3.30
N PRO A 30 2.87 22.26 -2.62
CA PRO A 30 4.08 22.84 -3.18
C PRO A 30 5.26 21.86 -3.21
N GLY A 31 5.12 20.67 -2.62
CA GLY A 31 6.09 19.59 -2.74
C GLY A 31 6.10 18.99 -4.15
N MET A 32 6.85 17.90 -4.31
CA MET A 32 6.93 17.16 -5.57
C MET A 32 6.21 15.82 -5.49
N SER A 33 6.04 15.16 -6.63
CA SER A 33 5.58 13.77 -6.63
C SER A 33 6.62 12.88 -5.95
N LEU A 34 6.16 11.81 -5.31
CA LEU A 34 6.97 10.78 -4.70
C LEU A 34 7.94 10.20 -5.74
N ARG A 35 7.52 10.09 -7.01
CA ARG A 35 8.39 9.70 -8.12
C ARG A 35 9.62 10.59 -8.25
N LYS A 36 9.42 11.91 -8.33
CA LYS A 36 10.51 12.89 -8.46
C LYS A 36 11.42 12.87 -7.23
N TYR A 37 10.83 12.74 -6.04
CA TYR A 37 11.58 12.67 -4.80
C TYR A 37 12.47 11.43 -4.71
N LEU A 38 11.92 10.24 -4.98
CA LEU A 38 12.66 8.99 -5.01
C LEU A 38 13.82 9.04 -5.99
N ILE A 39 13.60 9.56 -7.21
CA ILE A 39 14.67 9.78 -8.19
C ILE A 39 15.76 10.71 -7.63
N SER A 40 15.38 11.81 -6.97
CA SER A 40 16.33 12.81 -6.47
C SER A 40 17.29 12.29 -5.40
N ILE A 41 16.87 11.27 -4.64
CA ILE A 41 17.69 10.70 -3.56
C ILE A 41 18.48 9.46 -4.01
N ARG A 42 18.31 8.96 -5.25
CA ARG A 42 19.07 7.80 -5.73
C ARG A 42 20.58 8.07 -5.74
N PRO A 43 21.42 7.07 -5.41
CA PRO A 43 21.06 5.67 -5.10
C PRO A 43 20.68 5.42 -3.62
N ASN A 44 20.53 6.46 -2.79
CA ASN A 44 20.19 6.30 -1.39
C ASN A 44 18.77 5.77 -1.21
N LEU A 45 18.56 5.04 -0.13
CA LEU A 45 17.25 4.56 0.29
C LEU A 45 16.55 5.60 1.17
N LEU A 46 15.22 5.50 1.24
CA LEU A 46 14.47 6.14 2.31
C LEU A 46 14.87 5.53 3.64
N ASP A 47 14.87 6.36 4.69
CA ASP A 47 14.82 5.84 6.04
C ASP A 47 13.59 4.91 6.20
N LEU A 48 13.76 3.77 6.87
CA LEU A 48 12.72 2.76 6.96
C LEU A 48 11.46 3.29 7.65
N HIS A 49 11.59 4.10 8.69
CA HIS A 49 10.44 4.70 9.36
C HIS A 49 9.70 5.67 8.43
N VAL A 50 10.43 6.47 7.65
CA VAL A 50 9.84 7.37 6.64
C VAL A 50 9.10 6.57 5.56
N ALA A 51 9.71 5.51 5.03
CA ALA A 51 9.07 4.64 4.03
C ALA A 51 7.78 3.98 4.56
N LEU A 52 7.78 3.52 5.81
CA LEU A 52 6.58 2.94 6.44
C LEU A 52 5.49 3.97 6.72
N ASN A 53 5.86 5.18 7.13
CA ASN A 53 4.90 6.27 7.32
C ASN A 53 4.25 6.67 5.99
N TYR A 54 5.03 6.80 4.92
CA TYR A 54 4.48 7.03 3.58
C TYR A 54 3.56 5.89 3.13
N ALA A 55 3.95 4.63 3.36
CA ALA A 55 3.11 3.48 3.05
C ALA A 55 1.79 3.51 3.84
N LEU A 56 1.80 3.92 5.10
CA LEU A 56 0.61 4.08 5.94
C LEU A 56 -0.31 5.20 5.42
N ASP A 57 0.24 6.37 5.07
CA ASP A 57 -0.51 7.48 4.48
C ASP A 57 -1.25 7.04 3.21
N ILE A 58 -0.54 6.35 2.31
CA ILE A 58 -1.10 5.82 1.06
C ILE A 58 -2.20 4.78 1.36
N ALA A 59 -1.93 3.86 2.30
CA ALA A 59 -2.89 2.80 2.63
C ALA A 59 -4.18 3.37 3.25
N ARG A 60 -4.09 4.41 4.10
CA ARG A 60 -5.25 5.11 4.69
C ARG A 60 -6.06 5.86 3.64
N ALA A 61 -5.38 6.56 2.73
CA ALA A 61 -6.05 7.20 1.59
C ALA A 61 -6.85 6.18 0.76
N MET A 62 -6.25 5.04 0.44
CA MET A 62 -6.90 3.99 -0.34
C MET A 62 -8.02 3.28 0.43
N GLU A 63 -7.86 3.04 1.74
CA GLU A 63 -8.94 2.52 2.59
C GLU A 63 -10.16 3.45 2.55
N CYS A 64 -9.95 4.77 2.64
CA CYS A 64 -11.02 5.76 2.54
C CYS A 64 -11.75 5.70 1.19
N LEU A 65 -11.01 5.60 0.08
CA LEU A 65 -11.62 5.46 -1.26
C LEU A 65 -12.46 4.18 -1.38
N HIS A 66 -11.89 3.05 -0.96
CA HIS A 66 -12.55 1.74 -1.05
C HIS A 66 -13.79 1.67 -0.17
N ALA A 67 -13.76 2.27 1.03
CA ALA A 67 -14.92 2.37 1.91
C ALA A 67 -16.06 3.20 1.28
N ASN A 68 -15.75 4.11 0.35
CA ASN A 68 -16.71 4.88 -0.42
C ASN A 68 -17.06 4.23 -1.77
N GLY A 69 -16.64 2.97 -2.01
CA GLY A 69 -16.92 2.24 -3.25
C GLY A 69 -16.17 2.80 -4.47
N ILE A 70 -15.04 3.46 -4.27
CA ILE A 70 -14.24 4.08 -5.33
C ILE A 70 -12.97 3.28 -5.56
N ILE A 71 -12.71 2.90 -6.82
CA ILE A 71 -11.47 2.26 -7.26
C ILE A 71 -10.59 3.32 -7.93
N HIS A 72 -9.31 3.41 -7.55
CA HIS A 72 -8.40 4.43 -8.07
C HIS A 72 -7.87 4.10 -9.47
N ARG A 73 -7.46 2.85 -9.71
CA ARG A 73 -7.00 2.27 -10.99
C ARG A 73 -5.67 2.80 -11.54
N ASP A 74 -5.04 3.76 -10.89
CA ASP A 74 -3.80 4.39 -11.34
C ASP A 74 -2.90 4.77 -10.16
N LEU A 75 -2.85 3.91 -9.14
CA LEU A 75 -1.99 4.13 -7.98
C LEU A 75 -0.53 3.93 -8.38
N LYS A 76 0.22 5.03 -8.47
CA LYS A 76 1.64 5.07 -8.84
C LYS A 76 2.36 6.24 -8.14
N PRO A 77 3.69 6.24 -8.02
CA PRO A 77 4.44 7.31 -7.35
C PRO A 77 4.26 8.70 -7.97
N ASP A 78 3.87 8.80 -9.24
CA ASP A 78 3.57 10.09 -9.89
C ASP A 78 2.29 10.73 -9.34
N ASN A 79 1.32 9.92 -8.90
CA ASN A 79 0.04 10.35 -8.34
C ASN A 79 0.09 10.48 -6.81
N LEU A 80 1.27 10.34 -6.22
CA LEU A 80 1.51 10.49 -4.79
C LEU A 80 2.30 11.78 -4.58
N LEU A 81 1.71 12.78 -3.94
CA LEU A 81 2.31 14.09 -3.76
C LEU A 81 2.81 14.26 -2.33
N LEU A 82 4.01 14.78 -2.17
CA LEU A 82 4.58 15.09 -0.86
C LEU A 82 4.13 16.47 -0.39
N THR A 83 3.88 16.57 0.91
CA THR A 83 3.75 17.85 1.61
C THR A 83 5.07 18.64 1.55
N ALA A 84 5.00 19.97 1.72
CA ALA A 84 6.17 20.86 1.58
C ALA A 84 7.38 20.46 2.46
N ASN A 85 7.10 19.89 3.63
CA ASN A 85 8.10 19.45 4.60
C ASN A 85 8.51 17.97 4.44
N HIS A 86 7.99 17.30 3.40
CA HIS A 86 8.18 15.87 3.13
C HIS A 86 7.84 14.96 4.33
N LYS A 87 6.87 15.35 5.18
CA LYS A 87 6.47 14.53 6.34
C LYS A 87 5.30 13.61 6.06
N ALA A 88 4.49 13.94 5.06
CA ALA A 88 3.29 13.18 4.70
C ALA A 88 3.10 13.10 3.19
N VAL A 89 2.45 12.03 2.75
CA VAL A 89 2.02 11.79 1.38
C VAL A 89 0.51 12.04 1.26
N LYS A 90 0.10 12.68 0.16
CA LYS A 90 -1.29 12.77 -0.27
C LYS A 90 -1.47 12.13 -1.65
N LEU A 91 -2.51 11.33 -1.79
CA LEU A 91 -2.91 10.71 -3.05
C LEU A 91 -3.69 11.72 -3.90
N ALA A 92 -3.25 11.87 -5.14
CA ALA A 92 -3.76 12.78 -6.14
C ALA A 92 -4.27 12.00 -7.36
N ASP A 93 -4.83 12.75 -8.32
CA ASP A 93 -5.24 12.26 -9.64
C ASP A 93 -6.26 11.11 -9.65
N PHE A 94 -7.52 11.50 -9.55
CA PHE A 94 -8.68 10.60 -9.70
C PHE A 94 -9.18 10.52 -11.15
N GLY A 95 -8.38 10.91 -12.15
CA GLY A 95 -8.80 10.98 -13.55
C GLY A 95 -9.32 9.65 -14.10
N LEU A 96 -8.75 8.54 -13.63
CA LEU A 96 -9.15 7.17 -13.96
C LEU A 96 -10.02 6.50 -12.88
N ALA A 97 -10.28 7.20 -11.77
CA ALA A 97 -11.07 6.65 -10.68
C ALA A 97 -12.55 6.53 -11.06
N ARG A 98 -13.20 5.48 -10.54
CA ARG A 98 -14.60 5.15 -10.83
C ARG A 98 -15.26 4.50 -9.62
N GLU A 99 -16.57 4.62 -9.55
CA GLU A 99 -17.39 3.80 -8.64
C GLU A 99 -17.29 2.33 -9.06
N GLU A 100 -17.20 1.42 -8.08
CA GLU A 100 -17.01 -0.01 -8.28
C GLU A 100 -18.15 -0.66 -9.11
N SER A 101 -19.35 -0.07 -9.08
CA SER A 101 -20.51 -0.51 -9.88
C SER A 101 -20.37 -0.26 -11.39
N VAL A 102 -19.44 0.62 -11.81
CA VAL A 102 -19.28 1.02 -13.22
C VAL A 102 -18.26 0.14 -13.93
N THR A 103 -18.76 -0.79 -14.75
CA THR A 103 -17.98 -1.77 -15.51
C THR A 103 -17.69 -1.32 -16.95
N GLU A 104 -17.16 -0.12 -17.15
CA GLU A 104 -16.78 0.34 -18.50
C GLU A 104 -15.35 -0.07 -18.88
N MET A 105 -15.14 -0.31 -20.19
CA MET A 105 -13.83 -0.66 -20.75
C MET A 105 -12.87 0.53 -20.68
N MET A 106 -11.59 0.26 -20.42
CA MET A 106 -10.55 1.29 -20.45
C MET A 106 -9.96 1.45 -21.85
N THR A 107 -9.74 2.69 -22.28
CA THR A 107 -8.69 3.02 -23.24
C THR A 107 -7.37 3.08 -22.46
N ALA A 108 -6.52 2.08 -22.65
CA ALA A 108 -5.24 2.02 -21.94
C ALA A 108 -4.37 3.23 -22.31
N GLU A 109 -4.07 4.08 -21.33
CA GLU A 109 -3.09 5.15 -21.52
C GLU A 109 -1.67 4.58 -21.50
N THR A 110 -0.89 4.97 -22.50
CA THR A 110 0.50 4.54 -22.71
C THR A 110 1.41 5.14 -21.62
N GLY A 111 1.56 4.49 -20.46
CA GLY A 111 2.47 5.02 -19.43
C GLY A 111 2.59 4.29 -18.09
N THR A 112 1.50 3.75 -17.54
CA THR A 112 1.45 3.25 -16.13
C THR A 112 1.59 1.73 -15.96
N TYR A 113 2.03 1.01 -16.98
CA TYR A 113 1.97 -0.46 -17.02
C TYR A 113 2.78 -1.22 -15.93
N ARG A 114 3.64 -0.56 -15.15
CA ARG A 114 4.49 -1.25 -14.17
C ARG A 114 3.85 -1.45 -12.81
N TRP A 115 2.95 -0.56 -12.43
CA TRP A 115 2.25 -0.62 -11.14
C TRP A 115 0.85 -1.21 -11.29
N MET A 116 0.33 -1.32 -12.50
CA MET A 116 -1.04 -1.77 -12.72
C MET A 116 -1.15 -3.31 -12.65
N ALA A 117 -2.27 -3.78 -12.12
CA ALA A 117 -2.51 -5.20 -11.89
C ALA A 117 -2.67 -5.98 -13.20
N PRO A 118 -2.17 -7.22 -13.30
CA PRO A 118 -2.18 -7.98 -14.55
C PRO A 118 -3.59 -8.22 -15.12
N GLU A 119 -4.60 -8.34 -14.25
CA GLU A 119 -5.98 -8.52 -14.66
C GLU A 119 -6.60 -7.29 -15.36
N LEU A 120 -6.00 -6.09 -15.21
CA LEU A 120 -6.43 -4.90 -15.94
C LEU A 120 -6.00 -4.93 -17.42
N TYR A 121 -4.93 -5.66 -17.76
CA TYR A 121 -4.48 -5.84 -19.16
C TYR A 121 -5.14 -7.02 -19.86
N SER A 122 -5.60 -7.99 -19.07
CA SER A 122 -6.17 -9.26 -19.53
C SER A 122 -7.59 -9.09 -20.08
N THR A 123 -7.87 -7.95 -20.72
CA THR A 123 -9.06 -7.69 -21.53
C THR A 123 -8.98 -8.39 -22.88
N VAL A 124 -8.31 -9.56 -22.97
CA VAL A 124 -8.65 -10.52 -24.01
C VAL A 124 -10.11 -10.82 -23.78
N THR A 125 -10.94 -10.31 -24.69
CA THR A 125 -12.37 -10.53 -24.78
C THR A 125 -12.68 -11.95 -24.34
N LEU A 126 -13.49 -12.11 -23.27
CA LEU A 126 -14.21 -13.37 -23.13
C LEU A 126 -14.93 -13.57 -24.46
N ARG A 127 -14.78 -14.75 -25.06
CA ARG A 127 -15.30 -15.08 -26.39
C ARG A 127 -16.84 -14.93 -26.50
N GLN A 128 -17.52 -14.55 -25.42
CA GLN A 128 -18.96 -14.28 -25.34
C GLN A 128 -19.33 -12.89 -24.78
N GLY A 129 -18.46 -11.87 -24.86
CA GLY A 129 -18.85 -10.51 -24.49
C GLY A 129 -19.09 -10.27 -22.98
N GLU A 130 -18.75 -11.25 -22.15
CA GLU A 130 -18.71 -11.10 -20.70
C GLU A 130 -17.51 -10.23 -20.31
N LYS A 131 -17.75 -9.27 -19.41
CA LYS A 131 -16.70 -8.40 -18.88
C LYS A 131 -15.96 -9.15 -17.78
N LYS A 132 -14.63 -9.27 -17.88
CA LYS A 132 -13.81 -9.73 -16.75
C LYS A 132 -13.96 -8.70 -15.62
N HIS A 133 -14.69 -9.07 -14.57
CA HIS A 133 -14.89 -8.21 -13.41
C HIS A 133 -13.57 -8.10 -12.64
N TYR A 134 -13.00 -6.89 -12.62
CA TYR A 134 -11.96 -6.52 -11.66
C TYR A 134 -12.63 -5.69 -10.55
N ASN A 135 -12.09 -5.80 -9.33
CA ASN A 135 -12.60 -5.10 -8.15
C ASN A 135 -11.52 -4.18 -7.58
N ASN A 136 -11.78 -3.62 -6.41
CA ASN A 136 -10.85 -2.77 -5.67
C ASN A 136 -9.45 -3.40 -5.42
N LYS A 137 -9.27 -4.72 -5.58
CA LYS A 137 -7.99 -5.42 -5.38
C LYS A 137 -6.93 -5.10 -6.43
N VAL A 138 -7.28 -4.46 -7.54
CA VAL A 138 -6.30 -3.93 -8.50
C VAL A 138 -5.41 -2.87 -7.85
N ASP A 139 -5.99 -2.01 -7.00
CA ASP A 139 -5.24 -0.97 -6.29
C ASP A 139 -4.32 -1.57 -5.22
N VAL A 140 -4.70 -2.73 -4.65
CA VAL A 140 -3.87 -3.45 -3.69
C VAL A 140 -2.59 -3.97 -4.36
N TYR A 141 -2.69 -4.48 -5.59
CA TYR A 141 -1.51 -4.86 -6.37
C TYR A 141 -0.60 -3.65 -6.60
N SER A 142 -1.18 -2.54 -7.06
CA SER A 142 -0.44 -1.31 -7.29
C SER A 142 0.26 -0.80 -6.03
N PHE A 143 -0.42 -0.87 -4.89
CA PHE A 143 0.19 -0.57 -3.59
C PHE A 143 1.37 -1.47 -3.28
N GLY A 144 1.29 -2.78 -3.57
CA GLY A 144 2.40 -3.71 -3.39
C GLY A 144 3.65 -3.31 -4.18
N ILE A 145 3.48 -2.88 -5.43
CA ILE A 145 4.59 -2.37 -6.27
C ILE A 145 5.14 -1.04 -5.72
N VAL A 146 4.27 -0.12 -5.28
CA VAL A 146 4.69 1.15 -4.65
C VAL A 146 5.47 0.90 -3.36
N LEU A 147 5.01 -0.01 -2.50
CA LEU A 147 5.70 -0.38 -1.26
C LEU A 147 7.08 -0.99 -1.55
N TRP A 148 7.18 -1.84 -2.57
CA TRP A 148 8.48 -2.35 -3.04
C TRP A 148 9.40 -1.22 -3.49
N GLU A 149 8.89 -0.24 -4.25
CA GLU A 149 9.68 0.91 -4.72
C GLU A 149 10.10 1.84 -3.56
N LEU A 150 9.25 2.03 -2.55
CA LEU A 150 9.59 2.78 -1.33
C LEU A 150 10.77 2.15 -0.56
N LEU A 151 10.80 0.82 -0.45
CA LEU A 151 11.84 0.11 0.30
C LEU A 151 13.15 -0.04 -0.47
N THR A 152 13.08 -0.15 -1.79
CA THR A 152 14.26 -0.44 -2.63
C THR A 152 14.82 0.79 -3.33
N ASN A 153 14.02 1.86 -3.47
CA ASN A 153 14.25 3.00 -4.33
C ASN A 153 14.69 2.62 -5.77
N ARG A 154 14.25 1.48 -6.27
CA ARG A 154 14.56 0.99 -7.63
C ARG A 154 13.36 1.15 -8.55
N MET A 155 13.61 1.13 -9.85
CA MET A 155 12.55 1.09 -10.84
C MET A 155 11.90 -0.30 -10.86
N PRO A 156 10.57 -0.45 -10.71
CA PRO A 156 9.92 -1.74 -10.89
C PRO A 156 10.16 -2.27 -12.30
N PHE A 157 10.58 -3.54 -12.43
CA PHE A 157 10.94 -4.16 -13.72
C PHE A 157 12.02 -3.38 -14.49
N GLU A 158 13.06 -2.93 -13.78
CA GLU A 158 14.19 -2.22 -14.37
C GLU A 158 14.78 -2.96 -15.59
N GLY A 159 15.14 -2.21 -16.63
CA GLY A 159 15.62 -2.76 -17.90
C GLY A 159 14.53 -3.22 -18.89
N MET A 160 13.27 -3.35 -18.46
CA MET A 160 12.15 -3.62 -19.37
C MET A 160 11.52 -2.32 -19.88
N SER A 161 10.83 -2.34 -21.02
CA SER A 161 9.87 -1.30 -21.40
C SER A 161 8.56 -1.45 -20.59
N ASN A 162 7.69 -0.43 -20.62
CA ASN A 162 6.41 -0.50 -19.92
C ASN A 162 5.54 -1.70 -20.39
N LEU A 163 5.50 -1.96 -21.70
CA LEU A 163 4.75 -3.09 -22.26
C LEU A 163 5.40 -4.44 -21.91
N GLN A 164 6.73 -4.51 -21.91
CA GLN A 164 7.45 -5.72 -21.49
C GLN A 164 7.20 -6.04 -20.02
N ALA A 165 7.17 -5.04 -19.14
CA ALA A 165 6.85 -5.20 -17.73
C ALA A 165 5.42 -5.74 -17.54
N ALA A 166 4.43 -5.15 -18.22
CA ALA A 166 3.05 -5.67 -18.20
C ALA A 166 2.97 -7.12 -18.71
N TYR A 167 3.66 -7.43 -19.82
CA TYR A 167 3.70 -8.78 -20.36
C TYR A 167 4.33 -9.78 -19.37
N ALA A 168 5.45 -9.42 -18.76
CA ALA A 168 6.13 -10.25 -17.75
C ALA A 168 5.24 -10.49 -16.53
N ALA A 169 4.58 -9.44 -16.03
CA ALA A 169 3.67 -9.54 -14.89
C ALA A 169 2.44 -10.42 -15.19
N ALA A 170 1.84 -10.27 -16.37
CA ALA A 170 0.58 -10.93 -16.74
C ALA A 170 0.74 -12.35 -17.27
N PHE A 171 1.79 -12.64 -18.04
CA PHE A 171 1.94 -13.94 -18.72
C PHE A 171 3.06 -14.81 -18.15
N LYS A 172 4.06 -14.20 -17.49
CA LYS A 172 5.16 -14.95 -16.86
C LYS A 172 5.06 -14.97 -15.33
N GLN A 173 4.07 -14.28 -14.76
CA GLN A 173 3.91 -14.09 -13.31
C GLN A 173 5.18 -13.52 -12.64
N GLU A 174 5.99 -12.77 -13.40
CA GLU A 174 7.19 -12.13 -12.87
C GLU A 174 6.78 -10.98 -11.94
N ARG A 175 7.58 -10.76 -10.89
CA ARG A 175 7.43 -9.67 -9.93
C ARG A 175 8.80 -9.03 -9.66
N PRO A 176 8.86 -7.76 -9.23
CA PRO A 176 10.12 -7.14 -8.86
C PRO A 176 10.85 -7.93 -7.76
N THR A 177 12.16 -8.14 -7.94
CA THR A 177 12.98 -8.90 -7.00
C THR A 177 13.10 -8.17 -5.66
N LEU A 178 12.82 -8.86 -4.55
CA LEU A 178 13.05 -8.35 -3.20
C LEU A 178 14.53 -8.54 -2.80
N PRO A 179 15.20 -7.51 -2.24
CA PRO A 179 16.52 -7.68 -1.63
C PRO A 179 16.53 -8.74 -0.53
N GLU A 180 17.63 -9.49 -0.42
CA GLU A 180 17.78 -10.60 0.55
C GLU A 180 17.71 -10.14 2.02
N ASP A 181 18.08 -8.89 2.28
CA ASP A 181 18.05 -8.23 3.59
C ASP A 181 16.66 -7.69 3.96
N THR A 182 15.66 -7.82 3.09
CA THR A 182 14.29 -7.39 3.39
C THR A 182 13.72 -8.20 4.54
N SER A 183 13.23 -7.51 5.59
CA SER A 183 12.56 -8.16 6.72
C SER A 183 11.45 -9.13 6.25
N PRO A 184 11.37 -10.36 6.80
CA PRO A 184 10.35 -11.34 6.41
C PRO A 184 8.90 -10.83 6.56
N ASN A 185 8.66 -9.86 7.46
CA ASN A 185 7.34 -9.27 7.64
C ASN A 185 7.01 -8.30 6.50
N LEU A 186 7.99 -7.50 6.04
CA LEU A 186 7.80 -6.59 4.90
C LEU A 186 7.68 -7.34 3.58
N ALA A 187 8.54 -8.35 3.38
CA ALA A 187 8.45 -9.24 2.24
C ALA A 187 7.06 -9.89 2.15
N PHE A 188 6.53 -10.37 3.30
CA PHE A 188 5.19 -10.95 3.36
C PHE A 188 4.09 -9.95 2.97
N ILE A 189 4.13 -8.70 3.47
CA ILE A 189 3.14 -7.68 3.12
C ILE A 189 3.16 -7.43 1.61
N ILE A 190 4.33 -7.13 1.04
CA ILE A 190 4.50 -6.88 -0.39
C ILE A 190 4.00 -8.08 -1.20
N GLN A 191 4.42 -9.28 -0.84
CA GLN A 191 4.06 -10.49 -1.57
C GLN A 191 2.57 -10.80 -1.51
N SER A 192 1.92 -10.54 -0.36
CA SER A 192 0.47 -10.70 -0.21
C SER A 192 -0.32 -9.73 -1.08
N CYS A 193 0.22 -8.53 -1.34
CA CYS A 193 -0.43 -7.51 -2.15
C CYS A 193 -0.45 -7.85 -3.65
N TRP A 194 0.53 -8.59 -4.16
CA TRP A 194 0.67 -8.89 -5.60
C TRP A 194 0.49 -10.36 -5.98
N VAL A 195 -0.17 -11.14 -5.12
CA VAL A 195 -0.60 -12.52 -5.43
C VAL A 195 -1.46 -12.51 -6.69
N GLU A 196 -1.33 -13.57 -7.49
CA GLU A 196 -2.03 -13.70 -8.77
C GLU A 196 -3.55 -13.61 -8.61
N ASP A 197 -4.15 -14.42 -7.74
CA ASP A 197 -5.57 -14.33 -7.42
C ASP A 197 -5.88 -13.03 -6.63
N PRO A 198 -6.64 -12.07 -7.20
CA PRO A 198 -7.00 -10.83 -6.53
C PRO A 198 -7.78 -11.05 -5.23
N ASN A 199 -8.52 -12.16 -5.11
CA ASN A 199 -9.31 -12.46 -3.93
C ASN A 199 -8.45 -12.79 -2.70
N LEU A 200 -7.24 -13.31 -2.94
CA LEU A 200 -6.25 -13.60 -1.90
C LEU A 200 -5.50 -12.36 -1.41
N ARG A 201 -5.51 -11.27 -2.18
CA ARG A 201 -4.87 -10.02 -1.77
C ARG A 201 -5.58 -9.43 -0.54
N PRO A 202 -4.85 -8.85 0.43
CA PRO A 202 -5.45 -8.24 1.62
C PRO A 202 -6.28 -7.00 1.26
N SER A 203 -7.14 -6.56 2.19
CA SER A 203 -7.75 -5.22 2.17
C SER A 203 -6.77 -4.17 2.70
N PHE A 204 -6.99 -2.89 2.38
CA PHE A 204 -6.17 -1.81 2.93
C PHE A 204 -6.23 -1.75 4.46
N SER A 205 -7.37 -2.05 5.09
CA SER A 205 -7.47 -2.18 6.56
C SER A 205 -6.53 -3.26 7.13
N GLN A 206 -6.40 -4.40 6.44
CA GLN A 206 -5.45 -5.45 6.83
C GLN A 206 -4.01 -5.01 6.60
N ILE A 207 -3.71 -4.32 5.50
CA ILE A 207 -2.38 -3.76 5.20
C ILE A 207 -1.95 -2.77 6.28
N ILE A 208 -2.81 -1.82 6.65
CA ILE A 208 -2.54 -0.83 7.71
C ILE A 208 -2.19 -1.52 9.02
N ARG A 209 -2.93 -2.57 9.39
CA ARG A 209 -2.63 -3.36 10.60
C ARG A 209 -1.25 -4.03 10.51
N MET A 210 -0.93 -4.67 9.40
CA MET A 210 0.37 -5.33 9.21
C MET A 210 1.53 -4.32 9.23
N LEU A 211 1.37 -3.15 8.60
CA LEU A 211 2.38 -2.09 8.61
C LEU A 211 2.61 -1.52 10.02
N ASN A 212 1.54 -1.28 10.78
CA ASN A 212 1.66 -0.83 12.18
C ASN A 212 2.35 -1.87 13.06
N GLU A 213 2.10 -3.17 12.86
CA GLU A 213 2.80 -4.23 13.58
C GLU A 213 4.32 -4.22 13.29
N VAL A 214 4.70 -3.98 12.03
CA VAL A 214 6.12 -3.80 11.67
C VAL A 214 6.68 -2.55 12.34
N LEU A 215 6.00 -1.41 12.23
CA LEU A 215 6.46 -0.15 12.82
C LEU A 215 6.64 -0.25 14.34
N PHE A 216 5.69 -0.90 15.04
CA PHE A 216 5.78 -1.14 16.47
C PHE A 216 6.96 -2.04 16.83
N SER A 217 7.27 -3.05 16.01
CA SER A 217 8.43 -3.93 16.23
C SER A 217 9.79 -3.25 16.04
N LEU A 218 9.82 -2.09 15.38
CA LEU A 218 11.03 -1.28 15.20
C LEU A 218 11.26 -0.29 16.35
N LEU A 219 10.23 -0.02 17.17
CA LEU A 219 10.40 0.82 18.35
C LEU A 219 11.24 0.07 19.39
N PRO A 220 12.27 0.71 19.99
CA PRO A 220 12.96 0.10 21.11
C PRO A 220 11.94 -0.17 22.23
N PRO A 221 12.07 -1.28 22.98
CA PRO A 221 11.25 -1.50 24.16
C PRO A 221 11.42 -0.28 25.06
N SER A 222 10.32 0.43 25.32
CA SER A 222 10.30 1.55 26.25
C SER A 222 10.96 1.09 27.54
N SER A 223 12.08 1.71 27.91
CA SER A 223 12.71 1.50 29.22
C SER A 223 11.61 1.67 30.25
N SER A 224 11.25 0.56 30.90
CA SER A 224 10.32 0.56 32.02
C SER A 224 10.81 1.61 32.99
N ILE A 225 9.93 2.57 33.29
CA ILE A 225 10.12 3.54 34.37
C ILE A 225 10.50 2.70 35.59
N ALA A 226 11.72 2.91 36.08
CA ALA A 226 12.16 2.35 37.34
C ALA A 226 11.22 2.91 38.40
N GLU A 227 10.37 2.05 38.96
CA GLU A 227 9.65 2.35 40.18
C GLU A 227 10.71 2.64 41.25
N SER A 228 10.82 3.90 41.64
CA SER A 228 11.54 4.30 42.84
C SER A 228 10.71 3.84 44.04
N GLU A 229 10.89 2.59 44.46
CA GLU A 229 10.42 2.11 45.75
C GLU A 229 11.18 2.86 46.85
N THR A 230 10.44 3.68 47.59
CA THR A 230 10.85 4.13 48.92
C THR A 230 10.49 3.01 49.90
N ASN A 231 11.51 2.53 50.61
CA ASN A 231 11.42 1.51 51.63
C ASN A 231 10.39 1.87 52.72
N GLU A 232 9.45 0.98 53.00
CA GLU A 232 9.02 0.66 54.37
C GLU A 232 8.44 -0.76 54.43
N ALA A 233 8.84 -1.50 55.47
CA ALA A 233 8.77 -2.95 55.56
C ALA A 233 7.46 -3.47 56.19
N ALA A 234 6.94 -4.61 55.68
CA ALA A 234 6.28 -5.65 56.49
C ALA A 234 6.02 -6.97 55.72
N GLN A 235 6.77 -7.99 56.15
CA GLN A 235 6.56 -9.44 56.17
C GLN A 235 5.26 -10.12 55.62
N THR A 236 5.53 -11.24 54.91
CA THR A 236 4.90 -12.60 54.92
C THR A 236 4.09 -13.13 53.72
N SER A 237 4.68 -14.17 53.11
CA SER A 237 4.10 -15.45 52.63
C SER A 237 3.54 -15.61 51.20
N ASN A 238 4.24 -16.51 50.47
CA ASN A 238 3.83 -17.51 49.48
C ASN A 238 2.92 -17.16 48.28
N GLY A 239 3.43 -17.41 47.07
CA GLY A 239 2.59 -17.64 45.88
C GLY A 239 3.36 -17.71 44.55
N THR A 240 3.50 -18.91 44.01
CA THR A 240 4.02 -19.25 42.67
C THR A 240 3.12 -18.67 41.57
N VAL A 241 3.62 -17.86 40.62
CA VAL A 241 2.97 -17.67 39.29
C VAL A 241 4.00 -17.32 38.18
N THR A 242 4.24 -18.34 37.34
CA THR A 242 4.21 -18.38 35.87
C THR A 242 4.62 -17.17 35.01
N GLU A 243 5.67 -17.41 34.24
CA GLU A 243 6.19 -16.71 33.06
C GLU A 243 5.13 -16.65 31.92
N LEU A 244 4.66 -15.45 31.55
CA LEU A 244 3.63 -15.30 30.51
C LEU A 244 3.64 -13.92 29.82
N SER A 245 4.66 -13.61 29.00
CA SER A 245 4.61 -12.36 28.21
C SER A 245 5.40 -12.28 26.89
N VAL A 246 5.88 -13.38 26.30
CA VAL A 246 6.59 -13.32 24.99
C VAL A 246 5.93 -14.16 23.86
N VAL A 247 4.94 -15.00 24.17
CA VAL A 247 4.35 -15.96 23.19
C VAL A 247 3.23 -15.32 22.33
N ARG A 248 2.67 -14.18 22.72
CA ARG A 248 1.43 -13.65 22.12
C ARG A 248 1.60 -12.98 20.75
N THR A 249 2.80 -12.47 20.44
CA THR A 249 3.08 -11.69 19.21
C THR A 249 3.48 -12.58 18.03
N LYS A 250 4.28 -13.63 18.26
CA LYS A 250 4.60 -14.64 17.22
C LYS A 250 3.34 -15.36 16.71
N GLY A 251 2.35 -15.57 17.57
CA GLY A 251 1.09 -16.24 17.22
C GLY A 251 0.22 -15.48 16.21
N LYS A 252 0.20 -14.14 16.24
CA LYS A 252 -0.65 -13.33 15.34
C LYS A 252 -0.14 -13.33 13.90
N PHE A 253 1.17 -13.22 13.71
CA PHE A 253 1.78 -13.27 12.38
C PHE A 253 1.74 -14.67 11.76
N ALA A 254 1.94 -15.71 12.59
CA ALA A 254 1.77 -17.10 12.16
C ALA A 254 0.31 -17.40 11.76
N PHE A 255 -0.67 -16.83 12.49
CA PHE A 255 -2.09 -16.99 12.19
C PHE A 255 -2.47 -16.34 10.86
N LEU A 256 -2.03 -15.10 10.58
CA LEU A 256 -2.25 -14.47 9.28
C LEU A 256 -1.59 -15.27 8.16
N ARG A 257 -0.32 -15.68 8.31
CA ARG A 257 0.37 -16.56 7.35
C ARG A 257 -0.39 -17.86 7.10
N GLN A 258 -0.94 -18.50 8.14
CA GLN A 258 -1.77 -19.70 8.02
C GLN A 258 -3.12 -19.44 7.32
N LEU A 259 -3.75 -18.28 7.57
CA LEU A 259 -5.00 -17.90 6.93
C LEU A 259 -4.83 -17.72 5.41
N PHE A 260 -3.72 -17.11 5.00
CA PHE A 260 -3.37 -16.95 3.57
C PHE A 260 -2.87 -18.27 2.95
N ALA A 261 -2.08 -19.08 3.67
CA ALA A 261 -1.60 -20.37 3.19
C ALA A 261 -2.71 -21.43 3.01
N LYS A 262 -3.78 -21.38 3.83
CA LYS A 262 -4.95 -22.25 3.67
C LYS A 262 -5.84 -21.85 2.48
N ARG A 263 -5.87 -20.57 2.09
CA ARG A 263 -6.67 -20.11 0.95
C ARG A 263 -5.99 -20.28 -0.41
N ALA A 264 -4.66 -20.36 -0.46
CA ALA A 264 -3.91 -20.61 -1.70
C ALA A 264 -3.85 -22.09 -2.14
N LYS A 265 -4.44 -23.02 -1.37
CA LYS A 265 -4.41 -24.48 -1.60
C LYS A 265 -5.75 -25.10 -1.98
N ASN A 266 -6.82 -24.30 -2.13
CA ASN A 266 -8.13 -24.77 -2.56
C ASN A 266 -8.52 -24.15 -3.90
#